data_AF-A0A916XYK5-F1
#
_entry.id   AF-A0A916XYK5-F1
#
_cell.length_a   1.000
_cell.length_b   1.000
_cell.length_c   1.000
_cell.angle_alpha   90.00
_cell.angle_beta   90.00
_cell.angle_gamma   90.00
#
_symmetry.space_group_name_H-M   'P 1'
#
loop_
_entity.id
_entity.type
_entity.pdbx_description
1 polymer ?
#
loop_
_entity_poly.entity_id
_entity_poly.type
_entity_poly.pdbx_seq_one_letter_code
_entity_poly.pdbx_strand_id
1 'polypeptide(L)' 'MAFKTPREAEAEKKIAERGWKRDKKTGLWKCFRAPDRGRLWSGTAVELAATFETPDTPR' A
#
# COMPACT_ATOMS: atom_id res chain seq x y z
N MET A 1 21.87 -4.20 -3.44
CA MET A 1 20.60 -3.88 -4.12
C MET A 1 19.57 -4.89 -3.64
N ALA A 2 18.57 -4.47 -2.85
CA ALA A 2 17.51 -5.40 -2.45
C ALA A 2 16.68 -5.71 -3.71
N PHE A 3 16.80 -6.93 -4.22
CA PHE A 3 15.98 -7.44 -5.30
C PHE A 3 14.53 -7.42 -4.79
N LYS A 4 13.68 -6.56 -5.36
CA LYS A 4 12.25 -6.59 -5.06
C LYS A 4 11.77 -7.99 -5.40
N THR A 5 11.22 -8.68 -4.41
CA THR A 5 10.67 -10.01 -4.65
C THR A 5 9.46 -9.86 -5.58
N PRO A 6 9.13 -10.88 -6.41
CA PRO A 6 7.94 -10.82 -7.28
C PRO A 6 6.67 -10.44 -6.50
N ARG A 7 6.57 -10.92 -5.26
CA ARG A 7 5.46 -10.63 -4.33
C ARG A 7 5.35 -9.15 -3.97
N GLU A 8 6.46 -8.45 -3.80
CA GLU A 8 6.45 -7.00 -3.56
C GLU A 8 6.01 -6.22 -4.80
N ALA A 9 6.45 -6.65 -5.99
CA ALA A 9 6.04 -6.00 -7.25
C ALA A 9 4.53 -6.17 -7.50
N GLU A 10 3.99 -7.36 -7.24
CA GLU A 10 2.54 -7.62 -7.33
C GLU A 10 1.76 -6.81 -6.29
N ALA A 11 2.24 -6.75 -5.05
CA ALA A 11 1.62 -5.96 -4.00
C ALA A 11 1.62 -4.46 -4.34
N GLU A 12 2.75 -3.92 -4.83
CA GLU A 12 2.85 -2.54 -5.31
C GLU A 12 1.83 -2.25 -6.41
N LYS A 13 1.63 -3.18 -7.34
CA LYS A 13 0.63 -3.04 -8.40
C LYS A 13 -0.79 -3.01 -7.82
N LYS A 14 -1.13 -3.95 -6.93
CA LYS A 14 -2.44 -4.02 -6.26
C LYS A 14 -2.77 -2.72 -5.51
N ILE A 15 -1.84 -2.21 -4.70
CA ILE A 15 -2.08 -0.99 -3.93
C ILE A 15 -2.11 0.26 -4.82
N ALA A 16 -1.34 0.29 -5.91
CA ALA A 16 -1.37 1.37 -6.89
C ALA A 16 -2.73 1.45 -7.62
N GLU A 17 -3.33 0.32 -8.00
CA GLU A 17 -4.69 0.25 -8.56
C GLU A 17 -5.76 0.75 -7.56
N ARG A 18 -5.51 0.55 -6.26
CA ARG A 18 -6.33 1.11 -5.16
C ARG A 18 -6.08 2.60 -4.90
N GLY A 19 -5.09 3.21 -5.57
CA GLY A 19 -4.76 4.63 -5.46
C GLY A 19 -3.72 4.96 -4.40
N TRP A 20 -2.96 3.99 -3.91
CA TRP A 20 -1.85 4.19 -2.99
C TRP A 20 -0.55 4.38 -3.75
N LYS A 21 0.25 5.36 -3.32
CA LYS A 21 1.55 5.64 -3.90
C LYS A 21 2.55 5.99 -2.79
N ARG A 22 3.78 5.51 -2.94
CA ARG A 22 4.85 5.81 -1.99
C ARG A 22 5.30 7.25 -2.14
N ASP A 23 5.25 7.98 -1.04
CA ASP A 23 5.76 9.33 -0.91
C ASP A 23 7.28 9.29 -0.79
N LYS A 24 7.97 10.02 -1.67
CA LYS A 24 9.44 10.02 -1.73
C LYS A 24 10.10 10.81 -0.59
N LYS A 25 9.37 11.72 0.08
CA LYS A 25 9.90 12.58 1.14
C LYS A 25 9.82 11.91 2.50
N THR A 26 8.71 11.21 2.75
CA THR A 26 8.42 10.56 4.03
C THR A 26 8.63 9.05 4.00
N GLY A 27 8.72 8.45 2.81
CA GLY A 27 8.81 7.00 2.64
C GLY A 27 7.50 6.24 2.87
N LEU A 28 6.44 6.95 3.28
CA LEU A 28 5.12 6.41 3.59
C LEU A 28 4.28 6.19 2.34
N TRP A 29 3.36 5.25 2.38
CA TRP A 29 2.33 5.10 1.36
C TRP A 29 1.20 6.08 1.64
N LYS A 30 0.81 6.87 0.63
CA LYS A 30 -0.31 7.81 0.71
C LYS A 30 -1.38 7.38 -0.28
N CYS A 31 -2.64 7.34 0.17
CA CYS A 31 -3.77 7.13 -0.71
C CYS A 31 -4.23 8.46 -1.33
N PHE A 32 -4.46 8.45 -2.64
CA PHE A 32 -4.92 9.59 -3.43
C PHE A 32 -6.36 9.40 -3.93
N ARG A 33 -6.93 8.22 -3.75
CA ARG A 33 -8.29 7.87 -4.19
C ARG A 33 -9.28 8.00 -3.04
N ALA A 34 -10.49 8.47 -3.32
CA ALA A 34 -11.58 8.45 -2.35
C ALA A 34 -12.09 7.01 -2.12
N PRO A 35 -12.52 6.65 -0.88
CA PRO A 35 -12.71 7.50 0.30
C PRO A 35 -11.44 7.75 1.13
N ASP A 36 -10.40 6.92 1.00
CA ASP A 36 -9.19 6.98 1.83
C ASP A 36 -8.20 8.11 1.48
N ARG A 37 -8.63 9.12 0.73
CA ARG A 37 -7.74 10.19 0.25
C ARG A 37 -7.07 10.91 1.42
N GLY A 38 -5.74 10.91 1.44
CA GLY A 38 -4.93 11.52 2.50
C GLY A 38 -4.49 10.54 3.60
N ARG A 39 -4.99 9.31 3.61
CA ARG A 39 -4.54 8.26 4.52
C ARG A 39 -3.08 7.92 4.26
N LEU A 40 -2.32 7.74 5.34
CA LEU A 40 -0.90 7.39 5.32
C LEU A 40 -0.70 6.00 5.90
N TRP A 41 0.30 5.28 5.39
CA TRP A 41 0.68 3.95 5.84
C TRP A 41 2.20 3.80 5.86
N SER A 42 2.74 3.30 6.97
CA SER A 42 4.19 3.20 7.23
C SER A 42 4.80 1.82 6.95
N GLY A 43 3.97 0.81 6.63
CA GLY A 43 4.45 -0.53 6.34
C GLY A 43 4.90 -0.74 4.89
N THR A 44 5.18 -1.99 4.57
CA THR A 44 5.54 -2.45 3.22
C THR A 44 4.32 -2.50 2.30
N ALA A 45 4.57 -2.57 0.99
CA ALA A 45 3.51 -2.75 0.00
C ALA A 45 2.72 -4.05 0.22
N VAL A 46 3.40 -5.12 0.67
CA VAL A 46 2.81 -6.43 0.94
C VAL A 46 1.86 -6.37 2.12
N GLU A 47 2.25 -5.72 3.22
CA GLU A 47 1.38 -5.53 4.39
C GLU A 47 0.16 -4.69 4.04
N LEU A 48 0.36 -3.59 3.29
CA LEU A 48 -0.75 -2.77 2.83
C LEU A 48 -1.68 -3.56 1.90
N ALA A 49 -1.14 -4.35 0.97
CA ALA A 49 -1.93 -5.23 0.11
C ALA A 49 -2.75 -6.25 0.91
N ALA A 50 -2.17 -6.84 1.96
CA ALA A 50 -2.84 -7.79 2.83
C ALA A 50 -4.04 -7.17 3.57
N THR A 51 -4.00 -5.88 3.91
CA THR A 51 -5.16 -5.18 4.51
C THR A 51 -6.37 -5.08 3.58
N PHE A 52 -6.19 -5.22 2.25
CA PHE A 52 -7.30 -5.28 1.30
C PHE A 52 -7.82 -6.71 1.07
N GLU A 53 -7.00 -7.73 1.34
CA GLU A 53 -7.36 -9.14 1.19
C GLU A 53 -8.09 -9.70 2.42
N THR A 54 -8.00 -9.00 3.56
CA THR A 54 -8.83 -9.26 4.74
C THR A 54 -10.05 -8.32 4.72
N PRO A 55 -11.20 -8.76 4.20
CA PRO A 55 -12.46 -8.10 4.55
C PRO A 55 -12.68 -8.33 6.05
N ASP A 56 -12.91 -7.26 6.79
CA ASP A 56 -13.26 -7.28 8.21
C ASP A 56 -12.18 -7.72 9.21
N THR A 57 -11.60 -6.73 9.89
CA THR A 57 -11.53 -6.85 11.36
C THR A 57 -11.92 -5.51 11.96
N PRO A 58 -13.18 -5.34 12.41
CA PRO A 58 -13.56 -4.21 13.23
C PRO A 58 -12.86 -4.34 14.58
N ARG A 59 -12.30 -3.24 15.09
CA ARG A 59 -11.87 -3.11 16.47
C ARG A 59 -12.54 -1.91 17.10
#